data_AF-A0A2T4WTE5-F1
#
_entry.id   AF-A0A2T4WTE5-F1
#
_cell.length_a   1.000
_cell.length_b   1.000
_cell.length_c   1.000
_cell.angle_alpha   90.00
_cell.angle_beta   90.00
_cell.angle_gamma   90.00
#
_symmetry.space_group_name_H-M   'P 1'
#
loop_
_entity.id
_entity.type
_entity.pdbx_description
1 polymer ?
#
loop_
_entity_poly.entity_id
_entity_poly.type
_entity_poly.pdbx_seq_one_letter_code
_entity_poly.pdbx_strand_id
1 'polypeptide(L)'
;MKKRHKIAFYFLDDLHHIYHFIGPAMELSKTNDVSIVTYKGEHEFLYKTIESFEGSQVKVEQLSTSLFRSITDKIKNKKLPRKGFWIKKNWKYLLNNFDAIVFTDYNHEYLLKKRGETAFPKLIKLPHGPVSSEQSYKKEILDFDLQTLFGDFHEKQFKKFNLLGHNYNVVGYPKLDITNYRKEKTT
;
A
#
# COMPACT_ATOMS: atom_id res chain seq x y z
N MET A 1 -22.27 8.27 -15.20
CA MET A 1 -20.83 8.08 -14.90
C MET A 1 -20.68 6.98 -13.86
N LYS A 2 -19.72 6.06 -14.00
CA LYS A 2 -19.44 5.06 -12.95
C LYS A 2 -19.00 5.79 -11.68
N LYS A 3 -19.46 5.33 -10.51
CA LYS A 3 -19.03 5.85 -9.20
C LYS A 3 -17.52 5.69 -9.07
N ARG A 4 -16.79 6.78 -8.75
CA ARG A 4 -15.35 6.73 -8.44
C ARG A 4 -15.20 6.26 -7.00
N HIS A 5 -14.32 5.29 -6.75
CA HIS A 5 -13.98 4.84 -5.41
C HIS A 5 -12.83 5.66 -4.84
N LYS A 6 -12.83 5.87 -3.51
CA LYS A 6 -11.72 6.49 -2.79
C LYS A 6 -10.76 5.42 -2.30
N ILE A 7 -9.55 5.37 -2.86
CA ILE A 7 -8.58 4.30 -2.59
C ILE A 7 -7.30 4.90 -2.02
N ALA A 8 -6.93 4.47 -0.82
CA ALA A 8 -5.66 4.82 -0.21
C ALA A 8 -4.61 3.74 -0.46
N PHE A 9 -3.42 4.14 -0.91
CA PHE A 9 -2.20 3.33 -0.84
C PHE A 9 -1.42 3.77 0.40
N TYR A 10 -1.31 2.87 1.37
CA TYR A 10 -0.59 3.13 2.62
C TYR A 10 0.91 2.95 2.42
N PHE A 11 1.69 4.02 2.61
CA PHE A 11 3.15 4.00 2.40
C PHE A 11 3.90 4.69 3.54
N LEU A 12 4.56 3.90 4.39
CA LEU A 12 5.46 4.38 5.47
C LEU A 12 6.80 3.64 5.47
N ASP A 13 7.20 3.15 4.31
CA ASP A 13 8.30 2.22 4.12
C ASP A 13 9.48 2.85 3.37
N ASP A 14 10.54 2.06 3.19
CA ASP A 14 11.68 2.45 2.38
C ASP A 14 11.30 2.62 0.90
N LEU A 15 12.13 3.38 0.17
CA LEU A 15 11.90 3.76 -1.23
C LEU A 15 11.60 2.57 -2.16
N HIS A 16 12.16 1.39 -1.90
CA HIS A 16 11.93 0.21 -2.74
C HIS A 16 10.47 -0.27 -2.74
N HIS A 17 9.70 0.05 -1.69
CA HIS A 17 8.27 -0.28 -1.62
C HIS A 17 7.45 0.43 -2.69
N ILE A 18 7.91 1.59 -3.19
CA ILE A 18 7.22 2.37 -4.23
C ILE A 18 7.00 1.52 -5.48
N TYR A 19 7.99 0.73 -5.89
CA TYR A 19 7.86 -0.17 -7.05
C TYR A 19 6.78 -1.23 -6.91
N HIS A 20 6.36 -1.57 -5.68
CA HIS A 20 5.35 -2.60 -5.44
C HIS A 20 3.92 -2.10 -5.55
N PHE A 21 3.70 -0.78 -5.53
CA PHE A 21 2.35 -0.23 -5.54
C PHE A 21 2.13 0.89 -6.55
N ILE A 22 3.19 1.54 -7.04
CA ILE A 22 3.03 2.76 -7.83
C ILE A 22 2.28 2.51 -9.14
N GLY A 23 2.57 1.42 -9.85
CA GLY A 23 1.86 1.05 -11.09
C GLY A 23 0.36 0.85 -10.89
N PRO A 24 -0.07 -0.03 -9.97
CA PRO A 24 -1.48 -0.17 -9.62
C PRO A 24 -2.13 1.14 -9.18
N ALA A 25 -1.43 1.99 -8.42
CA ALA A 25 -1.93 3.28 -8.00
C ALA A 25 -2.16 4.23 -9.20
N MET A 26 -1.21 4.31 -10.12
CA MET A 26 -1.32 5.12 -11.33
C MET A 26 -2.48 4.65 -12.19
N GLU A 27 -2.58 3.34 -12.46
CA GLU A 27 -3.62 2.78 -13.32
C GLU A 27 -5.03 2.99 -12.73
N LEU A 28 -5.20 2.73 -11.43
CA LEU A 28 -6.49 2.96 -10.76
C LEU A 28 -6.90 4.44 -10.76
N SER A 29 -5.93 5.37 -10.73
CA SER A 29 -6.21 6.81 -10.68
C SER A 29 -6.91 7.35 -11.94
N LYS A 30 -6.78 6.65 -13.06
CA LYS A 30 -7.48 7.00 -14.32
C LYS A 30 -9.00 6.95 -14.16
N THR A 31 -9.51 6.10 -13.26
CA THR A 31 -10.95 5.86 -13.08
C THR A 31 -11.44 6.03 -11.65
N ASN A 32 -10.56 6.25 -10.67
CA ASN A 32 -10.88 6.34 -9.24
C ASN A 32 -10.15 7.51 -8.56
N ASP A 33 -10.55 7.85 -7.35
CA ASP A 33 -9.88 8.85 -6.53
C ASP A 33 -8.80 8.17 -5.68
N VAL A 34 -7.57 8.17 -6.18
CA VAL A 34 -6.45 7.45 -5.57
C VAL A 34 -5.54 8.41 -4.81
N SER A 35 -5.26 8.08 -3.56
CA SER A 35 -4.31 8.80 -2.71
C SER A 35 -3.21 7.86 -2.21
N ILE A 36 -1.96 8.29 -2.29
CA ILE A 36 -0.85 7.69 -1.54
C ILE A 36 -0.76 8.42 -0.22
N VAL A 37 -1.10 7.72 0.87
CA VAL A 37 -1.09 8.31 2.21
C VAL A 37 0.22 7.95 2.90
N THR A 38 0.99 8.97 3.26
CA THR A 38 2.34 8.84 3.80
C THR A 38 2.63 9.86 4.91
N TYR A 39 3.83 9.83 5.47
CA TYR A 39 4.26 10.75 6.51
C TYR A 39 4.73 12.09 5.93
N LYS A 40 4.87 13.13 6.76
CA LYS A 40 5.46 14.41 6.33
C LYS A 40 6.94 14.27 5.98
N GLY A 41 7.34 14.68 4.78
CA GLY A 41 8.71 14.62 4.28
C GLY A 41 8.83 15.08 2.83
N GLU A 42 10.04 15.07 2.29
CA GLU A 42 10.31 15.53 0.92
C GLU A 42 9.78 14.55 -0.14
N HIS A 43 9.94 13.24 0.08
CA HIS A 43 9.45 12.18 -0.82
C HIS A 43 9.84 12.37 -2.29
N GLU A 44 11.01 12.97 -2.56
CA GLU A 44 11.45 13.35 -3.90
C GLU A 44 11.35 12.20 -4.91
N PHE A 45 11.81 11.01 -4.52
CA PHE A 45 11.75 9.84 -5.39
C PHE A 45 10.31 9.42 -5.73
N LEU A 46 9.38 9.53 -4.77
CA LEU A 46 7.96 9.24 -5.03
C LEU A 46 7.38 10.24 -6.02
N TYR A 47 7.59 11.54 -5.78
CA TYR A 47 7.08 12.59 -6.67
C TYR A 47 7.66 12.47 -8.08
N LYS A 48 8.98 12.31 -8.22
CA LYS A 48 9.63 12.06 -9.50
C LYS A 48 9.09 10.82 -10.22
N THR A 49 8.79 9.76 -9.46
CA THR A 49 8.17 8.56 -10.04
C THR A 49 6.77 8.88 -10.54
N ILE A 50 5.93 9.60 -9.78
CA ILE A 50 4.57 9.97 -10.24
C ILE A 50 4.65 10.84 -11.51
N GLU A 51 5.54 11.82 -11.53
CA GLU A 51 5.73 12.73 -12.67
C GLU A 51 6.17 12.03 -13.95
N SER A 52 6.87 10.89 -13.86
CA SER A 52 7.29 10.14 -15.04
C SER A 52 6.15 9.34 -15.71
N PHE A 53 4.99 9.18 -15.03
CA PHE A 53 3.80 8.54 -15.59
C PHE A 53 2.78 9.58 -16.08
N GLU A 54 2.72 9.78 -17.40
CA GLU A 54 1.75 10.68 -18.03
C GLU A 54 0.31 10.26 -17.71
N GLY A 55 -0.54 11.25 -17.38
CA GLY A 55 -1.97 11.02 -17.13
C GLY A 55 -2.32 10.49 -15.73
N SER A 56 -1.35 10.37 -14.82
CA SER A 56 -1.64 10.04 -13.42
C SER A 56 -2.43 11.15 -12.72
N GLN A 57 -3.44 10.75 -11.95
CA GLN A 57 -4.23 11.65 -11.07
C GLN A 57 -4.02 11.33 -9.58
N VAL A 58 -2.95 10.61 -9.24
CA VAL A 58 -2.69 10.21 -7.86
C VAL A 58 -2.33 11.40 -7.00
N LYS A 59 -2.99 11.51 -5.85
CA LYS A 59 -2.69 12.51 -4.83
C LYS A 59 -1.67 11.94 -3.83
N VAL A 60 -0.77 12.77 -3.33
CA VAL A 60 0.10 12.40 -2.20
C VAL A 60 -0.38 13.14 -0.97
N GLU A 61 -0.86 12.40 0.02
CA GLU A 61 -1.39 12.94 1.27
C GLU A 61 -0.41 12.70 2.41
N GLN A 62 0.26 13.78 2.83
CA GLN A 62 1.25 13.73 3.90
C GLN A 62 0.64 14.03 5.26
N LEU A 63 0.43 13.01 6.09
CA LEU A 63 -0.10 13.17 7.44
C LEU A 63 1.01 13.27 8.49
N SER A 64 0.81 14.15 9.46
CA SER A 64 1.74 14.33 10.56
C SER A 64 1.65 13.17 11.57
N THR A 65 2.79 12.79 12.16
CA THR A 65 2.82 11.98 13.39
C THR A 65 2.53 12.85 14.62
N SER A 66 2.47 12.26 15.82
CA SER A 66 2.30 13.01 17.08
C SER A 66 3.40 14.07 17.24
N LEU A 67 3.05 15.28 17.69
CA LEU A 67 3.98 16.40 17.87
C LEU A 67 5.17 16.03 18.76
N PHE A 68 4.91 15.46 19.94
CA PHE A 68 5.94 14.96 20.85
C PHE A 68 6.88 13.97 20.15
N ARG A 69 6.35 13.10 19.29
CA ARG A 69 7.17 12.12 18.56
C ARG A 69 7.96 12.71 17.43
N SER A 70 7.38 13.65 16.68
CA SER A 70 8.11 14.38 15.63
C SER A 70 9.34 15.11 16.18
N ILE A 71 9.28 15.57 17.43
CA ILE A 71 10.42 16.14 18.16
C ILE A 71 11.44 15.05 18.52
N THR A 72 11.00 13.94 19.13
CA THR A 72 11.94 12.86 19.50
C THR A 72 12.59 12.16 18.31
N ASP A 73 11.90 12.05 17.18
CA ASP A 73 12.43 11.42 15.97
C ASP A 73 13.51 12.31 15.31
N LYS A 74 13.32 13.64 15.34
CA LYS A 74 14.37 14.61 14.95
C LYS A 74 15.62 14.49 15.82
N ILE A 75 15.44 14.44 17.14
CA ILE A 75 16.57 14.28 18.09
C ILE A 75 17.32 12.96 17.83
N LYS A 76 16.62 11.90 17.45
CA LYS A 76 17.20 10.58 17.18
C LYS A 76 17.62 10.36 15.73
N ASN A 77 17.61 11.41 14.90
CA ASN A 77 17.93 11.40 13.48
C ASN A 77 17.27 10.24 12.70
N LYS A 78 16.00 9.93 13.02
CA LYS A 78 15.27 8.85 12.37
C LYS A 78 14.71 9.32 11.03
N LYS A 79 15.05 8.59 9.96
CA LYS A 79 14.58 8.86 8.59
C LYS A 79 13.12 8.46 8.35
N LEU A 80 12.64 7.39 9.02
CA LEU A 80 11.27 6.90 8.90
C LEU A 80 10.49 7.05 10.21
N PRO A 81 9.19 7.38 10.15
CA PRO A 81 8.34 7.40 11.33
C PRO A 81 8.16 5.98 11.88
N ARG A 82 7.90 5.87 13.19
CA ARG A 82 7.45 4.61 13.76
C ARG A 82 6.01 4.33 13.30
N LYS A 83 5.84 3.36 12.38
CA LYS A 83 4.56 2.98 11.77
C LYS A 83 3.41 2.85 12.78
N GLY A 84 3.64 2.14 13.88
CA GLY A 84 2.64 1.94 14.94
C GLY A 84 2.14 3.23 15.61
N PHE A 85 2.99 4.26 15.77
CA PHE A 85 2.56 5.55 16.31
C PHE A 85 1.83 6.39 15.26
N TRP A 86 2.30 6.33 14.01
CA TRP A 86 1.68 7.06 12.91
C TRP A 86 0.26 6.55 12.66
N ILE A 87 0.06 5.23 12.58
CA ILE A 87 -1.28 4.64 12.36
C ILE A 87 -2.22 4.90 13.55
N LYS A 88 -1.71 4.86 14.78
CA LYS A 88 -2.46 5.22 16.00
C LYS A 88 -2.98 6.66 16.00
N LYS A 89 -2.27 7.59 15.35
CA LYS A 89 -2.74 8.97 15.20
C LYS A 89 -3.74 9.11 14.05
N ASN A 90 -3.47 8.45 12.93
CA ASN A 90 -4.17 8.71 11.66
C ASN A 90 -5.28 7.71 11.32
N TRP A 91 -5.57 6.71 12.17
CA TRP A 91 -6.58 5.69 11.87
C TRP A 91 -7.97 6.25 11.56
N LYS A 92 -8.45 7.29 12.27
CA LYS A 92 -9.77 7.91 12.00
C LYS A 92 -9.83 8.48 10.60
N TYR A 93 -8.75 9.12 10.17
CA TYR A 93 -8.64 9.67 8.83
C TYR A 93 -8.73 8.55 7.79
N LEU A 94 -7.96 7.48 7.98
CA LEU A 94 -7.94 6.32 7.10
C LEU A 94 -9.32 5.63 7.01
N LEU A 95 -9.99 5.37 8.15
CA LEU A 95 -11.27 4.67 8.14
C LEU A 95 -12.42 5.51 7.57
N ASN A 96 -12.39 6.84 7.74
CA ASN A 96 -13.54 7.69 7.41
C ASN A 96 -13.49 8.29 6.00
N ASN A 97 -12.34 8.25 5.32
CA ASN A 97 -12.16 8.96 4.03
C ASN A 97 -12.01 8.04 2.82
N PHE A 98 -11.84 6.73 3.03
CA PHE A 98 -11.55 5.79 1.95
C PHE A 98 -12.54 4.62 1.93
N ASP A 99 -12.81 4.12 0.73
CA ASP A 99 -13.55 2.88 0.51
C ASP A 99 -12.61 1.66 0.60
N ALA A 100 -11.33 1.83 0.25
CA ALA A 100 -10.32 0.78 0.33
C ALA A 100 -8.95 1.34 0.74
N ILE A 101 -8.18 0.51 1.44
CA ILE A 101 -6.81 0.81 1.85
C ILE A 101 -5.92 -0.36 1.45
N VAL A 102 -4.94 -0.06 0.63
CA VAL A 102 -4.00 -1.00 0.03
C VAL A 102 -2.69 -0.96 0.81
N PHE A 103 -2.20 -2.13 1.20
CA PHE A 103 -0.96 -2.31 1.95
C PHE A 103 0.04 -3.14 1.16
N THR A 104 1.31 -2.75 1.19
CA THR A 104 2.42 -3.61 0.73
C THR A 104 3.02 -4.44 1.85
N ASP A 105 2.81 -4.08 3.12
CA ASP A 105 3.41 -4.74 4.28
C ASP A 105 2.37 -5.00 5.39
N TYR A 106 2.71 -5.82 6.39
CA TYR A 106 1.83 -6.29 7.47
C TYR A 106 1.72 -5.27 8.61
N ASN A 107 1.24 -4.06 8.29
CA ASN A 107 1.05 -2.98 9.27
C ASN A 107 -0.42 -2.60 9.45
N HIS A 108 -1.35 -3.50 9.13
CA HIS A 108 -2.81 -3.29 9.10
C HIS A 108 -3.50 -3.57 10.43
N GLU A 109 -2.93 -4.38 11.32
CA GLU A 109 -3.59 -4.92 12.52
C GLU A 109 -4.30 -3.85 13.39
N TYR A 110 -3.63 -2.72 13.63
CA TYR A 110 -4.23 -1.64 14.42
C TYR A 110 -5.47 -1.06 13.74
N LEU A 111 -5.42 -0.94 12.41
CA LEU A 111 -6.52 -0.41 11.63
C LEU A 111 -7.67 -1.42 11.54
N LEU A 112 -7.36 -2.71 11.36
CA LEU A 112 -8.33 -3.80 11.42
C LEU A 112 -9.08 -3.80 12.76
N LYS A 113 -8.35 -3.71 13.88
CA LYS A 113 -8.94 -3.61 15.22
C LYS A 113 -9.83 -2.39 15.38
N LYS A 114 -9.47 -1.25 14.78
CA LYS A 114 -10.27 -0.01 14.84
C LYS A 114 -11.48 -0.02 13.90
N ARG A 115 -11.38 -0.70 12.77
CA ARG A 115 -12.48 -0.96 11.85
C ARG A 115 -13.53 -1.85 12.53
N GLY A 116 -13.09 -2.84 13.31
CA GLY A 116 -13.99 -3.79 13.95
C GLY A 116 -14.74 -4.59 12.90
N GLU A 117 -16.05 -4.73 13.08
CA GLU A 117 -16.93 -5.50 12.19
C GLU A 117 -17.43 -4.71 10.97
N THR A 118 -17.04 -3.43 10.82
CA THR A 118 -17.49 -2.65 9.67
C THR A 118 -16.90 -3.22 8.38
N ALA A 119 -17.74 -3.30 7.34
CA ALA A 119 -17.32 -3.85 6.04
C ALA A 119 -16.29 -2.98 5.30
N PHE A 120 -16.20 -1.69 5.67
CA PHE A 120 -15.36 -0.68 5.03
C PHE A 120 -14.50 0.08 6.03
N PRO A 121 -13.33 0.61 5.57
CA PRO A 121 -12.72 0.37 4.26
C PRO A 121 -12.28 -1.08 4.08
N LYS A 122 -12.25 -1.54 2.83
CA LYS A 122 -11.64 -2.83 2.48
C LYS A 122 -10.13 -2.77 2.65
N LEU A 123 -9.55 -3.73 3.36
CA LEU A 123 -8.11 -3.85 3.51
C LEU A 123 -7.59 -4.80 2.44
N ILE A 124 -6.72 -4.30 1.57
CA ILE A 124 -6.20 -5.06 0.42
C ILE A 124 -4.71 -5.26 0.60
N LYS A 125 -4.22 -6.49 0.40
CA LYS A 125 -2.78 -6.78 0.40
C LYS A 125 -2.25 -6.85 -1.03
N LEU A 126 -1.36 -5.92 -1.36
CA LEU A 126 -0.44 -6.07 -2.49
C LEU A 126 0.80 -6.86 -2.09
N PRO A 127 1.32 -7.71 -2.96
CA PRO A 127 2.38 -8.62 -2.63
C PRO A 127 3.75 -7.90 -2.70
N HIS A 128 4.63 -8.16 -1.72
CA HIS A 128 5.89 -7.45 -1.51
C HIS A 128 7.10 -8.39 -1.66
N GLY A 129 7.46 -8.62 -2.92
CA GLY A 129 8.48 -9.58 -3.35
C GLY A 129 8.16 -11.05 -3.08
N PRO A 130 8.86 -11.98 -3.76
CA PRO A 130 8.75 -13.40 -3.48
C PRO A 130 9.28 -13.70 -2.07
N VAL A 131 8.55 -14.51 -1.33
CA VAL A 131 8.97 -15.02 -0.03
C VAL A 131 10.01 -16.13 -0.23
N SER A 132 11.22 -15.91 0.29
CA SER A 132 12.37 -16.82 0.13
C SER A 132 12.47 -17.90 1.21
N SER A 133 11.67 -17.81 2.27
CA SER A 133 11.67 -18.77 3.38
C SER A 133 10.28 -19.03 3.94
N GLU A 134 10.07 -20.23 4.53
CA GLU A 134 8.81 -20.59 5.20
C GLU A 134 8.44 -19.61 6.34
N GLN A 135 9.44 -19.03 7.01
CA GLN A 135 9.25 -18.03 8.08
C GLN A 135 8.70 -16.70 7.56
N SER A 136 8.76 -16.45 6.26
CA SER A 136 8.24 -15.23 5.65
C SER A 136 6.72 -15.28 5.42
N TYR A 137 6.10 -16.46 5.58
CA TYR A 137 4.67 -16.67 5.45
C TYR A 137 3.97 -16.33 6.78
N LYS A 138 3.09 -15.33 6.72
CA LYS A 138 2.42 -14.75 7.90
C LYS A 138 0.93 -15.01 7.86
N LYS A 139 0.35 -15.48 8.97
CA LYS A 139 -1.10 -15.76 9.09
C LYS A 139 -1.94 -14.49 8.95
N GLU A 140 -1.35 -13.36 9.30
CA GLU A 140 -1.88 -12.01 9.19
C GLU A 140 -2.27 -11.63 7.75
N ILE A 141 -1.88 -12.41 6.74
CA ILE A 141 -2.41 -12.26 5.38
C ILE A 141 -3.91 -12.55 5.30
N LEU A 142 -4.42 -13.43 6.16
CA LEU A 142 -5.84 -13.82 6.18
C LEU A 142 -6.75 -12.70 6.70
N ASP A 143 -6.18 -11.65 7.30
CA ASP A 143 -6.92 -10.49 7.79
C ASP A 143 -7.41 -9.55 6.67
N PHE A 144 -6.83 -9.66 5.48
CA PHE A 144 -7.15 -8.78 4.36
C PHE A 144 -8.41 -9.25 3.64
N ASP A 145 -9.29 -8.32 3.29
CA ASP A 145 -10.52 -8.59 2.53
C ASP A 145 -10.23 -9.08 1.11
N LEU A 146 -9.08 -8.71 0.55
CA LEU A 146 -8.58 -9.15 -0.75
C LEU A 146 -7.06 -9.35 -0.67
N GLN A 147 -6.61 -10.53 -1.08
CA GLN A 147 -5.22 -10.85 -1.31
C GLN A 147 -4.90 -10.78 -2.79
N THR A 148 -3.73 -10.27 -3.15
CA THR A 148 -3.22 -10.38 -4.51
C THR A 148 -1.89 -11.12 -4.52
N LEU A 149 -1.69 -11.98 -5.51
CA LEU A 149 -0.58 -12.94 -5.57
C LEU A 149 0.19 -12.75 -6.89
N PHE A 150 1.49 -13.06 -6.88
CA PHE A 150 2.33 -12.83 -8.06
C PHE A 150 2.18 -13.86 -9.18
N GLY A 151 1.75 -15.08 -8.86
CA GLY A 151 1.70 -16.19 -9.79
C GLY A 151 1.32 -17.50 -9.13
N ASP A 152 1.12 -18.53 -9.95
CA ASP A 152 0.66 -19.87 -9.55
C ASP A 152 1.55 -20.52 -8.50
N PHE A 153 2.86 -20.27 -8.54
CA PHE A 153 3.77 -20.77 -7.52
C PHE A 153 3.41 -20.21 -6.13
N HIS A 154 3.17 -18.90 -6.04
CA HIS A 154 2.82 -18.23 -4.79
C HIS A 154 1.47 -18.72 -4.25
N GLU A 155 0.49 -18.89 -5.15
CA GLU A 155 -0.81 -19.48 -4.82
C GLU A 155 -0.68 -20.91 -4.27
N LYS A 156 0.10 -21.77 -4.93
CA LYS A 156 0.36 -23.15 -4.47
C LYS A 156 0.98 -23.17 -3.08
N GLN A 157 1.94 -22.28 -2.80
CA GLN A 157 2.54 -22.17 -1.47
C GLN A 157 1.52 -21.70 -0.43
N PHE A 158 0.72 -20.67 -0.74
CA PHE A 158 -0.31 -20.18 0.18
C PHE A 158 -1.36 -21.25 0.48
N LYS A 159 -1.75 -22.04 -0.52
CA LYS A 159 -2.62 -23.20 -0.33
C LYS A 159 -1.97 -24.25 0.57
N LYS A 160 -0.70 -24.60 0.34
CA LYS A 160 0.05 -25.57 1.16
C LYS A 160 0.10 -25.16 2.64
N PHE A 161 0.26 -23.86 2.91
CA PHE A 161 0.37 -23.32 4.27
C PHE A 161 -0.96 -22.89 4.91
N ASN A 162 -2.11 -23.12 4.24
CA ASN A 162 -3.42 -22.65 4.67
C ASN A 162 -3.48 -21.11 4.88
N LEU A 163 -2.87 -20.37 3.96
CA LEU A 163 -2.77 -18.91 3.97
C LEU A 163 -3.53 -18.24 2.82
N LEU A 164 -4.23 -19.03 2.01
CA LEU A 164 -5.06 -18.52 0.94
C LEU A 164 -6.35 -17.91 1.51
N GLY A 165 -6.51 -16.60 1.37
CA GLY A 165 -7.69 -15.89 1.84
C GLY A 165 -8.94 -16.26 1.06
N HIS A 166 -10.12 -15.93 1.60
CA HIS A 166 -11.38 -16.22 0.94
C HIS A 166 -11.51 -15.53 -0.43
N ASN A 167 -11.03 -14.28 -0.52
CA ASN A 167 -10.92 -13.56 -1.78
C ASN A 167 -9.45 -13.35 -2.12
N TYR A 168 -9.00 -13.94 -3.21
CA TYR A 168 -7.67 -13.72 -3.74
C TYR A 168 -7.69 -13.65 -5.27
N ASN A 169 -6.68 -13.00 -5.85
CA ASN A 169 -6.44 -13.00 -7.29
C ASN A 169 -4.94 -13.12 -7.58
N VAL A 170 -4.59 -13.85 -8.64
CA VAL A 170 -3.23 -13.84 -9.21
C VAL A 170 -3.14 -12.67 -10.19
N VAL A 171 -2.25 -11.70 -9.92
CA VAL A 171 -2.18 -10.42 -10.64
C VAL A 171 -0.82 -10.14 -11.28
N GLY A 172 0.14 -11.07 -11.18
CA GLY A 172 1.50 -10.82 -11.63
C GLY A 172 2.31 -9.98 -10.66
N TYR A 173 3.45 -9.45 -11.11
CA TYR A 173 4.38 -8.70 -10.26
C TYR A 173 4.42 -7.22 -10.65
N PRO A 174 3.75 -6.32 -9.90
CA PRO A 174 3.68 -4.88 -10.25
C PRO A 174 5.03 -4.20 -10.46
N LYS A 175 6.08 -4.71 -9.79
CA LYS A 175 7.44 -4.22 -9.96
C LYS A 175 7.94 -4.37 -11.39
N LEU A 176 7.61 -5.48 -12.07
CA LEU A 176 8.03 -5.71 -13.45
C LEU A 176 7.36 -4.74 -14.42
N ASP A 177 6.10 -4.40 -14.18
CA ASP A 177 5.36 -3.44 -15.00
C ASP A 177 6.05 -2.07 -14.98
N ILE A 178 6.59 -1.68 -13.82
CA ILE A 178 7.30 -0.41 -13.65
C ILE A 178 8.73 -0.48 -14.17
N THR A 179 9.49 -1.53 -13.88
CA THR A 179 10.89 -1.61 -14.35
C THR A 179 10.99 -1.83 -15.85
N ASN A 180 9.98 -2.45 -16.46
CA ASN A 180 9.89 -2.64 -17.90
C ASN A 180 9.07 -1.55 -18.59
N TYR A 181 8.59 -0.54 -17.85
CA TYR A 181 7.82 0.55 -18.43
C TYR A 181 8.66 1.27 -19.48
N ARG A 182 8.27 1.10 -20.74
CA ARG A 182 8.80 1.86 -21.87
C ARG A 182 7.77 2.91 -22.20
N LYS A 183 8.17 4.19 -22.14
CA LYS A 183 7.36 5.28 -22.69
C LYS A 183 7.10 4.94 -24.16
N GLU A 184 5.85 4.70 -24.53
CA GLU A 184 5.49 4.63 -25.94
C GLU A 184 5.88 5.96 -26.55
N LYS A 185 6.84 5.95 -27.48
CA LYS A 185 7.13 7.13 -28.28
C LYS A 185 5.90 7.33 -29.17
N THR A 186 5.09 8.31 -28.83
CA THR A 186 4.16 8.90 -29.78
C THR A 186 5.02 9.54 -30.87
N THR A 187 5.25 8.80 -31.95
CA THR A 187 5.69 9.34 -33.25
C THR A 187 4.55 10.09 -33.91
#